data_AF-A0A7J5B443-F1
#
_entry.id   AF-A0A7J5B443-F1
#
_cell.length_a   1.000
_cell.length_b   1.000
_cell.length_c   1.000
_cell.angle_alpha   90.00
_cell.angle_beta   90.00
_cell.angle_gamma   90.00
#
_symmetry.space_group_name_H-M   'P 1'
#
loop_
_entity.id
_entity.type
_entity.pdbx_description
1 polymer ?
#
loop_
_entity_poly.entity_id
_entity_poly.type
_entity_poly.pdbx_seq_one_letter_code
_entity_poly.pdbx_strand_id
1 'polypeptide(L)' 'MLANLTGWHGIAVLAIIVLIFGASKLPALAKSVGQSMRILKTEVRELDAELTPEAGSAALTPRSQRAAPPRP' A
#
# COMPACT_ATOMS: atom_id res chain seq x y z
N MET A 1 -24.36 13.34 22.08
CA MET A 1 -24.76 13.81 20.73
C MET A 1 -23.76 13.43 19.63
N LEU A 2 -23.08 12.27 19.73
CA LEU A 2 -22.13 11.78 18.69
C LEU A 2 -22.51 10.40 18.11
N ALA A 3 -23.62 9.80 18.58
CA ALA A 3 -24.02 8.45 18.20
C ALA A 3 -24.71 8.36 16.82
N ASN A 4 -24.99 9.49 16.15
CA ASN A 4 -25.59 9.53 14.81
C ASN A 4 -24.56 9.48 13.67
N LEU A 5 -23.26 9.36 13.97
CA LEU A 5 -22.21 9.01 13.01
C LEU A 5 -22.18 7.48 12.76
N THR A 6 -23.35 6.83 12.88
CA THR A 6 -23.55 5.42 12.57
C THR A 6 -23.05 5.19 11.15
N GLY A 7 -22.26 4.13 10.94
CA GLY A 7 -21.44 3.91 9.74
C GLY A 7 -22.14 3.96 8.37
N TRP A 8 -23.46 4.18 8.34
CA TRP A 8 -24.23 4.47 7.13
C TRP A 8 -23.81 5.76 6.42
N HIS A 9 -23.42 6.81 7.18
CA HIS A 9 -22.98 8.07 6.57
C HIS A 9 -21.71 7.89 5.73
N GLY A 10 -20.78 7.04 6.17
CA GLY A 10 -19.57 6.73 5.41
C GLY A 10 -19.89 6.06 4.07
N ILE A 11 -20.87 5.15 4.05
CA ILE A 11 -21.34 4.50 2.83
C ILE A 11 -22.02 5.51 1.91
N ALA A 12 -22.85 6.42 2.44
CA ALA A 12 -23.50 7.46 1.65
C ALA A 12 -22.49 8.41 0.98
N VAL A 13 -21.45 8.84 1.70
CA VAL A 13 -20.38 9.67 1.15
C VAL A 13 -19.59 8.90 0.09
N LEU A 14 -19.24 7.64 0.36
CA LEU A 14 -18.55 6.80 -0.62
C LEU A 14 -19.37 6.63 -1.90
N ALA A 15 -20.69 6.42 -1.77
CA ALA A 15 -21.60 6.32 -2.91
C ALA A 15 -21.62 7.60 -3.76
N ILE A 16 -21.63 8.78 -3.14
CA ILE A 16 -21.57 10.07 -3.85
C ILE A 16 -20.25 10.22 -4.61
N ILE A 17 -19.12 9.86 -3.98
CA ILE A 17 -17.80 9.90 -4.62
C ILE A 17 -17.77 8.92 -5.81
N VAL A 18 -18.29 7.71 -5.66
CA VAL A 18 -18.41 6.73 -6.76
C VAL A 18 -19.29 7.25 -7.89
N LEU A 19 -20.38 7.97 -7.58
CA LEU A 19 -21.25 8.56 -8.61
C LEU A 19 -20.53 9.63 -9.44
N ILE A 20 -19.74 10.49 -8.80
CA ILE A 20 -19.05 11.59 -9.48
C ILE A 20 -17.82 11.09 -10.24
N PHE A 21 -17.02 10.23 -9.63
CA PHE A 21 -15.75 9.76 -10.20
C PHE A 21 -15.91 8.49 -11.05
N GLY A 22 -16.98 7.71 -10.83
CA GLY A 22 -17.21 6.41 -11.44
C GLY A 22 -16.47 5.27 -10.71
N ALA A 23 -17.09 4.08 -10.70
CA ALA A 23 -16.55 2.88 -10.05
C ALA A 23 -15.17 2.45 -10.59
N SER A 24 -14.85 2.80 -11.84
CA SER A 24 -13.58 2.42 -12.49
C SER A 24 -12.41 3.36 -12.16
N LYS A 25 -12.68 4.62 -11.77
CA LYS A 25 -11.62 5.62 -11.54
C LYS A 25 -11.09 5.61 -10.11
N LEU A 26 -11.93 5.34 -9.12
CA LEU A 26 -11.50 5.18 -7.73
C LEU A 26 -10.39 4.12 -7.52
N PRO A 27 -10.52 2.87 -8.05
CA PRO A 27 -9.46 1.88 -7.90
C PRO A 27 -8.20 2.23 -8.72
N ALA A 28 -8.34 2.94 -9.84
CA ALA A 28 -7.21 3.40 -10.63
C ALA A 28 -6.40 4.47 -9.87
N LEU A 29 -7.08 5.46 -9.27
CA LEU A 29 -6.46 6.50 -8.45
C LEU A 29 -5.83 5.92 -7.18
N ALA A 30 -6.51 4.98 -6.52
CA ALA A 30 -5.94 4.29 -5.36
C ALA A 30 -4.66 3.52 -5.71
N LYS A 31 -4.61 2.85 -6.86
CA LYS A 31 -3.41 2.16 -7.35
C LYS A 31 -2.27 3.13 -7.62
N SER A 32 -2.52 4.24 -8.33
CA SER A 32 -1.47 5.22 -8.65
C SER A 32 -0.91 5.89 -7.40
N VAL A 33 -1.78 6.32 -6.47
CA VAL A 33 -1.37 6.91 -5.20
C VAL A 33 -0.64 5.89 -4.32
N GLY A 34 -1.14 4.64 -4.27
CA GLY A 34 -0.49 3.56 -3.52
C GLY A 34 0.92 3.25 -4.02
N GLN A 35 1.15 3.30 -5.34
CA GLN A 35 2.49 3.14 -5.92
C GLN A 35 3.41 4.29 -5.50
N SER A 36 2.96 5.55 -5.56
CA SER A 36 3.74 6.71 -5.10
C SER A 36 4.08 6.63 -3.61
N MET A 37 3.12 6.24 -2.77
CA MET A 37 3.35 6.08 -1.33
C MET A 37 4.31 4.94 -1.01
N ARG A 38 4.29 3.84 -1.78
CA ARG A 38 5.20 2.71 -1.59
C ARG A 38 6.65 3.12 -1.85
N ILE A 39 6.88 3.87 -2.93
CA ILE A 39 8.22 4.39 -3.26
C ILE A 39 8.69 5.30 -2.13
N LEU A 40 7.87 6.29 -1.74
CA LEU A 40 8.22 7.19 -0.63
C LEU A 40 8.49 6.44 0.67
N LYS A 41 7.71 5.40 0.99
CA LYS A 41 7.91 4.60 2.20
C LYS A 41 9.18 3.74 2.16
N THR A 42 9.59 3.28 0.98
CA THR A 42 10.86 2.57 0.81
C THR A 42 12.04 3.51 1.00
N GLU A 43 12.03 4.67 0.34
CA GLU A 43 13.06 5.69 0.48
C GLU A 43 13.17 6.15 1.94
N VAL A 44 12.05 6.53 2.58
CA VAL A 44 12.05 6.97 4.00
C VAL A 44 12.56 5.88 4.94
N ARG A 45 12.26 4.60 4.69
CA ARG A 45 12.79 3.49 5.49
C ARG A 45 14.29 3.29 5.34
N GLU A 46 14.84 3.57 4.17
CA GLU A 46 16.28 3.49 3.91
C GLU A 46 17.01 4.61 4.67
N LEU A 47 16.45 5.82 4.65
CA LEU A 47 16.90 6.94 5.48
C LEU A 47 16.84 6.62 6.99
N ASP A 48 15.73 6.06 7.47
CA ASP A 48 15.60 5.66 8.88
C ASP A 48 16.59 4.54 9.26
N ALA A 49 16.85 3.59 8.35
CA ALA A 49 17.80 2.49 8.57
C ALA A 49 19.27 2.94 8.55
N GLU A 50 19.60 4.02 7.84
CA GLU A 50 20.94 4.60 7.85
C GLU A 50 21.23 5.35 9.16
N LEU A 51 20.19 5.85 9.83
CA LEU A 51 20.27 6.55 11.12
C LEU A 51 20.28 5.60 12.34
N THR A 52 19.89 4.34 12.17
CA THR A 52 20.02 3.29 13.20
C THR A 52 20.49 1.98 12.57
N PRO A 53 21.74 1.53 12.82
CA PRO A 53 22.31 0.38 12.11
C PRO A 53 21.73 -1.00 12.51
N GLU A 54 20.54 -1.07 13.11
CA GLU A 54 20.00 -2.33 13.67
C GLU A 54 18.47 -2.41 13.68
N ALA A 55 17.79 -2.30 12.53
CA ALA A 55 16.41 -2.77 12.38
C ALA A 55 15.97 -2.94 10.90
N GLY A 56 16.43 -4.00 10.23
CA GLY A 56 16.08 -4.22 8.81
C GLY A 56 16.03 -5.65 8.30
N SER A 57 16.13 -6.68 9.15
CA SER A 57 15.98 -8.07 8.73
C SER A 57 14.59 -8.61 9.06
N ALA A 58 13.58 -8.26 8.25
CA ALA A 58 12.31 -8.98 8.17
C ALA A 58 11.40 -8.44 7.04
N ALA A 59 11.73 -8.73 5.77
CA ALA A 59 10.74 -8.78 4.70
C ALA A 59 11.24 -9.66 3.55
N LEU A 60 11.26 -10.97 3.83
CA LEU A 60 10.86 -12.03 2.91
C LEU A 60 11.25 -11.81 1.45
N THR A 61 12.47 -12.20 1.11
CA THR A 61 12.77 -12.80 -0.19
C THR A 61 11.62 -13.76 -0.54
N PRO A 62 10.85 -13.54 -1.62
CA PRO A 62 10.12 -14.64 -2.21
C PRO A 62 11.19 -15.64 -2.62
N ARG A 63 11.34 -16.69 -1.80
CA ARG A 63 11.98 -17.94 -2.16
C ARG A 63 11.12 -18.56 -3.27
N SER A 64 11.12 -17.91 -4.43
CA SER A 64 10.64 -18.46 -5.68
C SER A 64 11.89 -19.00 -6.37
N GLN A 65 12.13 -20.29 -6.13
CA GLN A 65 12.79 -21.22 -7.06
C GLN A 65 14.28 -20.91 -7.30
N ARG A 66 15.22 -21.44 -6.50
CA ARG A 66 15.65 -22.85 -6.59
C ARG A 66 15.52 -23.44 -8.00
N ALA A 67 16.33 -22.96 -8.93
CA ALA A 67 16.78 -23.74 -10.08
C ALA A 67 18.13 -23.22 -10.59
N ALA A 68 19.19 -23.50 -9.83
CA ALA A 68 20.56 -23.61 -10.34
C ALA A 68 21.31 -24.59 -9.42
N PRO A 69 22.35 -25.33 -9.85
CA PRO A 69 22.88 -25.67 -11.19
C PRO A 69 23.14 -27.22 -11.22
N PRO A 70 24.14 -27.88 -11.85
CA PRO A 70 25.10 -27.59 -12.94
C PRO A 70 25.10 -28.68 -14.05
N ARG A 71 25.81 -28.52 -15.17
CA ARG A 71 26.26 -29.67 -15.99
C ARG A 71 27.74 -29.49 -16.38
N PRO A 72 28.54 -30.58 -16.33
CA PRO A 72 30.00 -30.57 -16.31
C PRO A 72 30.66 -30.07 -17.60
#